data_AF-A0A0H1R5K0-F1
#
_entry.id   AF-A0A0H1R5K0-F1
#
_cell.length_a   1.000
_cell.length_b   1.000
_cell.length_c   1.000
_cell.angle_alpha   90.00
_cell.angle_beta   90.00
_cell.angle_gamma   90.00
#
_symmetry.space_group_name_H-M   'P 1'
#
loop_
_entity.id
_entity.type
_entity.pdbx_description
1 polymer ?
#
loop_
_entity_poly.entity_id
_entity_poly.type
_entity_poly.pdbx_seq_one_letter_code
_entity_poly.pdbx_strand_id
1 'polypeptide(L)'
;MMMFDISRAAQSRYDRLRREWPYDPTIDWGQVEALFFVLSVAEQDHCSRLASRYVLYCRRSGRRLKGLAKWIETRGWAGFLDVERRAVQQAGSRQVPVWVIEGTRAWDAWQGYRQARGQRMPSPDTIRAERGRGWWFPSLFPPDAAEQSYQQVRDAS
;
A
#
# COMPACT_ATOMS: atom_id res chain seq x y z
N MET A 1 5.71 27.27 -27.93
CA MET A 1 5.97 25.91 -28.45
C MET A 1 5.90 24.93 -27.28
N MET A 2 4.69 24.58 -26.82
CA MET A 2 4.45 23.65 -25.67
C MET A 2 3.32 22.63 -25.92
N MET A 3 2.55 22.76 -27.02
CA MET A 3 1.43 21.84 -27.31
C MET A 3 1.88 20.45 -27.75
N PHE A 4 3.05 20.30 -28.39
CA PHE A 4 3.53 19.01 -28.89
C PHE A 4 3.93 18.03 -27.77
N ASP A 5 4.43 18.52 -26.64
CA ASP A 5 4.88 17.67 -25.53
C ASP A 5 3.71 17.09 -24.72
N ILE A 6 2.61 17.84 -24.58
CA ILE A 6 1.41 17.38 -23.86
C ILE A 6 0.76 16.20 -24.61
N SER A 7 0.67 16.28 -25.94
CA SER A 7 0.12 15.20 -26.77
C SER A 7 0.97 13.93 -26.71
N ARG A 8 2.30 14.05 -26.72
CA ARG A 8 3.21 12.89 -26.60
C ARG A 8 3.11 12.23 -25.21
N ALA A 9 2.98 13.03 -24.15
CA ALA A 9 2.82 12.51 -22.80
C ALA A 9 1.47 11.80 -22.62
N ALA A 10 0.38 12.35 -23.16
CA ALA A 10 -0.94 11.72 -23.13
C ALA A 10 -0.95 10.39 -23.91
N GLN A 11 -0.34 10.37 -25.11
CA GLN A 11 -0.15 9.13 -25.88
C GLN A 11 0.63 8.08 -25.09
N SER A 12 1.73 8.47 -24.43
CA SER A 12 2.54 7.54 -23.63
C SER A 12 1.75 6.89 -22.49
N ARG A 13 0.81 7.63 -21.87
CA ARG A 13 -0.08 7.09 -20.84
C ARG A 13 -1.12 6.14 -21.45
N TYR A 14 -1.64 6.48 -22.63
CA TYR A 14 -2.56 5.62 -23.36
C TYR A 14 -1.90 4.30 -23.81
N ASP A 15 -0.69 4.36 -24.36
CA ASP A 15 0.08 3.18 -24.76
C ASP A 15 0.38 2.27 -23.56
N ARG A 16 0.68 2.86 -22.39
CA ARG A 16 0.80 2.12 -21.13
C ARG A 16 -0.51 1.41 -20.82
N LEU A 17 -1.65 2.10 -20.82
CA LEU A 17 -2.96 1.48 -20.57
C LEU A 17 -3.21 0.29 -21.50
N ARG A 18 -2.93 0.45 -22.81
CA ARG A 18 -3.11 -0.59 -23.83
C ARG A 18 -2.23 -1.81 -23.59
N ARG A 19 -0.99 -1.61 -23.14
CA ARG A 19 -0.07 -2.71 -22.81
C ARG A 19 -0.46 -3.46 -21.54
N GLU A 20 -0.91 -2.72 -20.52
CA GLU A 20 -1.22 -3.30 -19.20
C GLU A 20 -2.59 -3.98 -19.13
N TRP A 21 -3.52 -3.60 -20.02
CA TRP A 21 -4.84 -4.23 -20.09
C TRP A 21 -4.77 -5.57 -20.85
N PRO A 22 -5.42 -6.64 -20.36
CA PRO A 22 -5.47 -7.91 -21.09
C PRO A 22 -6.02 -7.71 -22.49
N TYR A 23 -5.38 -8.38 -23.45
CA TYR A 23 -5.92 -8.45 -24.80
C TYR A 23 -7.30 -9.12 -24.77
N ASP A 24 -8.28 -8.43 -25.35
CA ASP A 24 -9.63 -8.91 -25.54
C ASP A 24 -10.11 -8.38 -26.90
N PRO A 25 -10.47 -9.27 -27.85
CA PRO A 25 -10.87 -8.87 -29.19
C PRO A 25 -12.20 -8.10 -29.23
N THR A 26 -12.95 -8.08 -28.12
CA THR A 26 -14.20 -7.33 -27.99
C THR A 26 -13.99 -5.87 -27.58
N ILE A 27 -12.75 -5.47 -27.27
CA ILE A 27 -12.43 -4.09 -26.92
C ILE A 27 -12.46 -3.20 -28.18
N ASP A 28 -13.39 -2.25 -28.19
CA ASP A 28 -13.35 -1.12 -29.12
C ASP A 28 -12.28 -0.11 -28.67
N TRP A 29 -11.09 -0.23 -29.25
CA TRP A 29 -9.97 0.66 -28.93
C TRP A 29 -10.20 2.10 -29.38
N GLY A 30 -11.02 2.35 -30.40
CA GLY A 30 -11.37 3.71 -30.82
C GLY A 30 -12.22 4.42 -29.78
N GLN A 31 -13.20 3.70 -29.21
CA GLN A 31 -14.00 4.20 -28.10
C GLN A 31 -13.15 4.45 -26.85
N VAL A 32 -12.27 3.52 -26.50
CA VAL A 32 -11.38 3.64 -25.33
C VAL A 32 -10.45 4.84 -25.48
N GLU A 33 -9.88 5.05 -26.67
CA GLU A 33 -9.04 6.20 -26.98
C GLU A 33 -9.78 7.52 -26.76
N ALA A 34 -10.96 7.66 -27.37
CA ALA A 34 -11.79 8.86 -27.23
C ALA A 34 -12.12 9.16 -25.75
N LEU A 35 -12.52 8.14 -25.00
CA LEU A 35 -12.82 8.28 -23.57
C LEU A 35 -11.58 8.66 -22.75
N PHE A 36 -10.42 8.11 -23.08
CA PHE A 36 -9.17 8.35 -22.35
C PHE A 36 -8.66 9.78 -22.55
N PHE A 37 -8.69 10.31 -23.78
CA PHE A 37 -8.17 11.64 -24.08
C PHE A 37 -9.07 12.78 -23.56
N VAL A 38 -10.33 12.51 -23.22
CA VAL A 38 -11.22 13.46 -22.52
C VAL A 38 -10.83 13.61 -21.04
N LEU A 39 -10.11 12.65 -20.45
CA LEU A 39 -9.68 12.73 -19.05
C LEU A 39 -8.64 13.84 -18.83
N SER A 40 -8.68 14.43 -17.63
CA SER A 40 -7.59 15.30 -17.18
C SER A 40 -6.26 14.56 -17.08
N VAL A 41 -5.13 15.28 -17.10
CA VAL A 41 -3.79 14.70 -17.01
C VAL A 41 -3.62 13.78 -15.78
N ALA A 42 -4.17 14.19 -14.63
CA ALA A 42 -4.12 13.40 -13.40
C ALA A 42 -4.94 12.10 -13.51
N GLU A 43 -6.12 12.17 -14.14
CA GLU A 43 -6.97 11.01 -14.37
C GLU A 43 -6.37 10.03 -15.38
N GLN A 44 -5.72 10.54 -16.45
CA GLN A 44 -4.98 9.71 -17.40
C GLN A 44 -3.84 8.95 -16.71
N ASP A 45 -3.11 9.60 -15.81
CA ASP A 45 -2.03 8.95 -15.05
C ASP A 45 -2.60 7.87 -14.10
N HIS A 46 -3.65 8.19 -13.33
CA HIS A 46 -4.31 7.22 -12.47
C HIS A 46 -4.86 6.03 -13.24
N CYS A 47 -5.57 6.28 -14.34
CA CYS A 47 -6.15 5.24 -15.18
C CYS A 47 -5.07 4.28 -15.71
N SER A 48 -4.00 4.83 -16.31
CA SER A 48 -2.93 4.03 -16.91
C SER A 48 -2.05 3.30 -15.89
N ARG A 49 -1.71 3.94 -14.77
CA ARG A 49 -0.82 3.38 -13.74
C ARG A 49 -1.51 2.29 -12.91
N LEU A 50 -2.82 2.40 -12.68
CA LEU A 50 -3.56 1.46 -11.83
C LEU A 50 -4.16 0.28 -12.60
N ALA A 51 -4.19 0.34 -13.93
CA ALA A 51 -4.73 -0.71 -14.79
C ALA A 51 -4.15 -2.10 -14.47
N SER A 52 -2.82 -2.25 -14.48
CA SER A 52 -2.16 -3.54 -14.23
C SER A 52 -2.47 -4.08 -12.83
N ARG A 53 -2.44 -3.22 -11.81
CA ARG A 53 -2.76 -3.57 -10.42
C ARG A 53 -4.21 -4.00 -10.26
N TYR A 54 -5.15 -3.31 -10.92
CA TYR A 54 -6.56 -3.66 -10.91
C TYR A 54 -6.81 -5.01 -11.59
N VAL A 55 -6.17 -5.27 -12.73
CA VAL A 55 -6.25 -6.56 -13.44
C VAL A 55 -5.74 -7.69 -12.55
N LEU A 56 -4.58 -7.51 -11.91
CA LEU A 56 -4.03 -8.49 -10.98
C LEU A 56 -4.95 -8.70 -9.77
N TYR A 57 -5.53 -7.63 -9.22
CA TYR A 57 -6.49 -7.71 -8.13
C TYR A 57 -7.70 -8.56 -8.51
N CYS A 58 -8.33 -8.28 -9.66
CA CYS A 58 -9.47 -9.05 -10.15
C CYS A 58 -9.14 -10.55 -10.32
N ARG A 59 -7.96 -10.86 -10.91
CA ARG A 59 -7.49 -12.24 -11.06
C ARG A 59 -7.31 -12.95 -9.71
N ARG A 60 -6.66 -12.30 -8.74
CA ARG A 60 -6.42 -12.88 -7.41
C ARG A 60 -7.69 -13.05 -6.59
N SER A 61 -8.62 -12.11 -6.69
CA SER A 61 -9.86 -12.14 -5.91
C SER A 61 -10.99 -12.93 -6.58
N GLY A 62 -10.75 -13.53 -7.75
CA GLY A 62 -11.79 -14.18 -8.57
C GLY A 62 -12.89 -13.23 -9.04
N ARG A 63 -12.64 -11.90 -9.06
CA ARG A 63 -13.63 -10.90 -9.47
C ARG A 63 -13.60 -10.73 -10.97
N ARG A 64 -14.77 -10.55 -11.58
CA ARG A 64 -14.89 -10.21 -12.99
C ARG A 64 -14.21 -8.86 -13.26
N LEU A 65 -13.30 -8.85 -14.23
CA LEU A 65 -12.69 -7.62 -14.73
C LEU A 65 -13.77 -6.78 -15.41
N LYS A 66 -13.86 -5.49 -15.08
CA LYS A 66 -14.73 -4.56 -15.81
C LYS A 66 -14.25 -4.40 -17.26
N GLY A 67 -15.16 -4.15 -18.19
CA GLY A 67 -14.76 -3.73 -19.54
C GLY A 67 -13.96 -2.42 -19.50
N LEU A 68 -12.98 -2.26 -20.39
CA LEU A 68 -12.05 -1.13 -20.37
C LEU A 68 -12.74 0.23 -20.56
N ALA A 69 -13.67 0.35 -21.51
CA ALA A 69 -14.47 1.55 -21.67
C ALA A 69 -15.24 1.89 -20.38
N LYS A 70 -15.86 0.88 -19.75
CA LYS A 70 -16.58 1.06 -18.48
C LYS A 70 -15.67 1.44 -17.32
N TRP A 71 -14.43 0.92 -17.30
CA TRP A 71 -13.41 1.29 -16.32
C TRP A 71 -13.06 2.77 -16.41
N ILE A 72 -12.92 3.30 -17.63
CA ILE A 72 -12.66 4.72 -17.87
C ILE A 72 -13.88 5.58 -17.50
N GLU A 73 -15.06 5.27 -18.06
CA GLU A 73 -16.30 6.03 -17.81
C GLU A 73 -16.62 6.17 -16.33
N THR A 74 -16.52 5.06 -15.59
CA THR A 74 -16.89 5.03 -14.16
C THR A 74 -15.77 5.43 -13.23
N ARG A 75 -14.63 5.89 -13.77
CA ARG A 75 -13.42 6.20 -12.99
C ARG A 75 -13.10 5.06 -12.01
N GLY A 76 -13.09 3.83 -12.52
CA GLY A 76 -13.07 2.64 -11.66
C GLY A 76 -11.86 2.57 -10.72
N TRP A 77 -10.79 3.33 -11.03
CA TRP A 77 -9.63 3.50 -10.17
C TRP A 77 -9.96 4.13 -8.81
N ALA A 78 -10.95 5.01 -8.71
CA ALA A 78 -11.31 5.65 -7.45
C ALA A 78 -11.71 4.61 -6.39
N GLY A 79 -12.61 3.69 -6.75
CA GLY A 79 -13.01 2.61 -5.85
C GLY A 79 -11.90 1.57 -5.63
N PHE A 80 -11.02 1.36 -6.61
CA PHE A 80 -9.87 0.47 -6.44
C PHE A 80 -8.83 1.03 -5.45
N LEU A 81 -8.57 2.34 -5.48
CA LEU A 81 -7.67 2.99 -4.54
C LEU A 81 -8.13 2.85 -3.07
N ASP A 82 -9.44 2.82 -2.84
CA ASP A 82 -9.98 2.55 -1.49
C ASP A 82 -9.70 1.12 -1.03
N VAL A 83 -9.80 0.16 -1.95
CA VAL A 83 -9.43 -1.24 -1.67
C VAL A 83 -7.94 -1.33 -1.34
N GLU A 84 -7.08 -0.65 -2.10
CA GLU A 84 -5.64 -0.65 -1.85
C GLU A 84 -5.29 0.01 -0.51
N ARG A 85 -5.93 1.14 -0.18
CA ARG A 85 -5.76 1.80 1.13
C ARG A 85 -6.14 0.87 2.28
N ARG A 86 -7.27 0.17 2.18
CA ARG A 86 -7.69 -0.80 3.20
C ARG A 86 -6.73 -1.98 3.29
N ALA A 87 -6.22 -2.48 2.17
CA ALA A 87 -5.24 -3.57 2.15
C ALA A 87 -3.92 -3.17 2.84
N VAL A 88 -3.43 -1.94 2.62
CA VAL A 88 -2.24 -1.41 3.31
C VAL A 88 -2.50 -1.27 4.81
N GLN A 89 -3.66 -0.76 5.22
CA GLN A 89 -4.03 -0.67 6.63
C GLN A 89 -4.10 -2.06 7.30
N GLN A 90 -4.66 -3.05 6.62
CA GLN A 90 -4.74 -4.44 7.11
C GLN A 90 -3.37 -5.13 7.14
N ALA A 91 -2.50 -4.85 6.17
CA ALA A 91 -1.12 -5.36 6.19
C ALA A 91 -0.33 -4.74 7.36
N GLY A 92 -0.52 -3.44 7.62
CA GLY A 92 0.09 -2.76 8.77
C GLY A 92 -0.40 -3.27 10.12
N SER A 93 -1.63 -3.78 10.21
CA SER A 93 -2.16 -4.39 11.45
C SER A 93 -1.78 -5.87 11.63
N ARG A 94 -1.32 -6.54 10.56
CA ARG A 94 -0.87 -7.94 10.60
C ARG A 94 0.63 -8.05 10.92
N GLN A 95 1.14 -7.22 11.81
CA GLN A 95 2.47 -7.43 12.37
C GLN A 95 2.42 -8.67 13.26
N VAL A 96 3.28 -9.66 12.97
CA VAL A 96 3.45 -10.82 13.84
C VAL A 96 3.99 -10.28 15.16
N PRO A 97 3.31 -10.52 16.29
CA PRO A 97 3.78 -9.98 17.55
C PRO A 97 5.18 -10.55 17.85
N VAL A 98 6.03 -9.71 18.42
CA VAL A 98 7.40 -10.03 18.80
C VAL A 98 7.44 -10.26 20.30
N TRP A 99 8.07 -11.37 20.72
CA TRP A 99 8.34 -11.64 22.12
C TRP A 99 9.46 -10.72 22.60
N VAL A 100 9.15 -9.82 23.52
CA VAL A 100 10.13 -8.93 24.15
C VAL A 100 10.37 -9.41 25.57
N ILE A 101 11.63 -9.71 25.86
CA ILE A 101 12.07 -10.22 27.15
C ILE A 101 12.19 -9.05 28.14
N GLU A 102 11.69 -9.25 29.36
CA GLU A 102 11.79 -8.32 30.47
C GLU A 102 13.27 -7.96 30.75
N GLY A 103 13.54 -6.66 30.98
CA GLY A 103 14.88 -6.15 31.25
C GLY A 103 15.76 -5.93 30.02
N THR A 104 15.22 -6.10 28.80
CA THR A 104 15.91 -5.69 27.57
C THR A 104 15.66 -4.20 27.26
N ARG A 105 16.53 -3.58 26.45
CA ARG A 105 16.31 -2.21 25.96
C ARG A 105 14.95 -2.03 25.26
N ALA A 106 14.49 -3.07 24.57
CA ALA A 106 13.17 -3.10 23.95
C ALA A 106 12.04 -3.05 24.99
N TRP A 107 12.18 -3.77 26.10
CA TRP A 107 11.24 -3.73 27.22
C TRP A 107 11.16 -2.35 27.85
N ASP A 108 12.30 -1.73 28.13
CA ASP A 108 12.37 -0.39 28.73
C ASP A 108 11.74 0.67 27.82
N ALA A 109 11.96 0.56 26.51
CA ALA A 109 11.34 1.44 25.52
C ALA A 109 9.80 1.30 25.53
N TRP A 110 9.28 0.07 25.56
CA TRP A 110 7.85 -0.18 25.67
C TRP A 110 7.26 0.30 27.00
N GLN A 111 8.02 0.20 28.10
CA GLN A 111 7.62 0.70 29.40
C GLN A 111 7.46 2.22 29.38
N GLY A 112 8.48 2.93 28.89
CA GLY A 112 8.44 4.39 28.76
C GLY A 112 7.31 4.87 27.86
N TYR A 113 7.12 4.21 26.70
CA TYR A 113 6.05 4.54 25.76
C TYR A 113 4.65 4.37 26.37
N ARG A 114 4.41 3.29 27.12
CA ARG A 114 3.11 3.05 27.76
C ARG A 114 2.89 3.99 28.95
N GLN A 115 3.91 4.23 29.76
CA GLN A 115 3.85 5.19 30.88
C GLN A 115 3.52 6.60 30.40
N ALA A 116 4.16 7.08 29.31
CA ALA A 116 3.86 8.37 28.70
C ALA A 116 2.40 8.50 28.23
N ARG A 117 1.73 7.38 27.95
CA ARG A 117 0.33 7.30 27.54
C ARG A 117 -0.62 6.93 28.68
N GLY A 118 -0.14 6.90 29.94
CA GLY A 118 -0.93 6.53 31.11
C GLY A 118 -1.37 5.05 31.12
N GLN A 119 -0.75 4.20 30.31
CA GLN A 119 -1.06 2.78 30.20
C GLN A 119 -0.15 1.96 31.10
N ARG A 120 -0.72 0.96 31.79
CA ARG A 120 0.06 -0.01 32.56
C ARG A 120 0.75 -1.00 31.64
N MET A 121 1.91 -1.49 32.10
CA MET A 121 2.61 -2.60 31.46
C MET A 121 1.77 -3.87 31.67
N PRO A 122 1.62 -4.72 30.64
CA PRO A 122 1.03 -6.04 30.85
C PRO A 122 1.89 -6.86 31.82
N SER A 123 1.25 -7.78 32.55
CA SER A 123 1.98 -8.71 33.41
C SER A 123 2.78 -9.65 32.52
N PRO A 124 4.12 -9.74 32.65
CA PRO A 124 4.92 -10.57 31.78
C PRO A 124 4.55 -12.04 31.93
N ASP A 125 4.37 -12.72 30.80
CA ASP A 125 4.18 -14.16 30.74
C ASP A 125 5.52 -14.87 30.91
N THR A 126 5.49 -16.09 31.45
CA THR A 126 6.67 -16.96 31.55
C THR A 126 6.55 -18.10 30.55
N ILE A 127 7.43 -18.14 29.54
CA ILE A 127 7.51 -19.27 28.61
C ILE A 127 8.73 -20.13 29.02
N ARG A 128 8.48 -21.38 29.44
CA ARG A 128 9.56 -22.33 29.80
C ARG A 128 10.32 -22.79 28.54
N ALA A 129 11.57 -22.35 28.43
CA ALA A 129 12.78 -23.19 28.49
C ALA A 129 14.02 -22.39 28.05
N GLU A 130 13.89 -21.33 27.25
CA GLU A 130 15.05 -20.61 26.69
C GLU A 130 14.92 -19.07 26.62
N ARG A 131 13.77 -18.47 26.94
CA ARG A 131 13.50 -17.03 26.64
C ARG A 131 13.18 -16.11 27.83
N GLY A 132 13.11 -16.62 29.07
CA GLY A 132 12.83 -15.79 30.25
C GLY A 132 11.39 -15.23 30.32
N ARG A 133 11.16 -14.27 31.22
CA ARG A 133 9.89 -13.53 31.37
C ARG A 133 9.76 -12.48 30.27
N GLY A 134 8.59 -12.27 29.70
CA GLY A 134 8.40 -11.31 28.61
C GLY A 134 6.95 -11.12 28.19
N TRP A 135 6.74 -10.37 27.11
CA TRP A 135 5.40 -10.13 26.56
C TRP A 135 5.42 -10.02 25.03
N TRP A 136 4.31 -10.36 24.40
CA TRP A 136 4.11 -10.23 22.96
C TRP A 136 3.67 -8.80 22.60
N PHE A 137 4.58 -8.03 21.99
CA PHE A 137 4.30 -6.68 21.50
C PHE A 137 4.09 -6.65 19.98
N PRO A 138 3.40 -5.64 19.42
CA PRO A 138 3.23 -5.52 17.97
C PRO A 138 4.56 -5.43 17.19
N SER A 139 5.62 -4.93 17.82
CA SER A 139 6.95 -4.73 17.24
C SER A 139 8.03 -4.79 18.33
N LEU A 140 9.30 -4.92 17.94
CA LEU A 140 10.42 -4.97 18.88
C LEU A 140 10.57 -3.66 19.69
N PHE A 141 10.36 -2.52 19.05
CA PHE A 141 10.36 -1.19 19.68
C PHE A 141 9.02 -0.48 19.41
N PRO A 142 8.56 0.42 20.29
CA PRO A 142 7.36 1.21 20.05
C PRO A 142 7.52 2.14 18.83
N PRO A 143 6.41 2.61 18.21
CA PRO A 143 6.44 3.43 16.98
C PRO A 143 7.38 4.64 17.07
N ASP A 144 7.34 5.35 18.21
CA ASP A 144 8.14 6.57 18.41
C ASP A 144 9.65 6.28 18.58
N ALA A 145 10.01 5.06 19.00
CA ALA A 145 11.41 4.62 19.13
C ALA A 145 11.96 3.95 17.86
N ALA A 146 11.07 3.47 16.97
CA ALA A 146 11.45 2.89 15.69
C ALA A 146 11.95 3.96 14.70
N GLU A 147 11.37 5.17 14.71
CA GLU A 147 11.87 6.31 13.91
C GLU A 147 13.26 6.77 14.37
N GLN A 148 13.50 6.82 15.68
CA GLN A 148 14.83 7.18 16.22
C GLN A 148 15.90 6.14 15.89
N SER A 149 15.53 4.86 15.85
CA SER A 149 16.45 3.77 15.49
C SER A 149 16.80 3.78 14.00
N TYR A 150 15.83 4.09 13.12
CA TYR A 150 16.10 4.26 11.69
C TYR A 150 16.98 5.48 11.39
N GLN A 151 16.78 6.58 12.12
CA GLN A 151 17.59 7.78 11.96
C GLN A 151 19.04 7.57 12.44
N GLN A 152 19.24 6.86 13.56
CA GLN A 152 20.57 6.50 14.05
C GLN A 152 21.38 5.60 13.10
N VAL A 153 20.74 4.69 12.39
CA VAL A 153 21.42 3.82 11.40
C VAL A 153 21.77 4.61 10.13
N ARG A 154 20.93 5.56 9.74
CA ARG A 154 21.15 6.44 8.59
C ARG A 154 22.27 7.45 8.83
N ASP A 155 22.39 8.00 10.04
CA ASP A 155 23.41 8.99 10.38
C ASP A 155 24.79 8.35 10.70
N ALA A 156 24.86 7.01 10.73
CA ALA A 156 26.09 6.23 10.92
C ALA A 156 26.65 5.61 9.61
N SER A 157 26.04 5.91 8.46
CA SER A 157 26.48 5.51 7.11
C SER A 157 26.92 6.72 6.30
#